data_AF-A0A0G4L7C9-F1
#
_entry.id   AF-A0A0G4L7C9-F1
#
_cell.length_a   1.000
_cell.length_b   1.000
_cell.length_c   1.000
_cell.angle_alpha   90.00
_cell.angle_beta   90.00
_cell.angle_gamma   90.00
#
_symmetry.space_group_name_H-M   'P 1'
#
loop_
_entity.id
_entity.type
_entity.pdbx_description
1 polymer ?
#
loop_
_entity_poly.entity_id
_entity_poly.type
_entity_poly.pdbx_seq_one_letter_code
_entity_poly.pdbx_strand_id
1 'polypeptide(L)'
;MIDQDKEDLPACMETYVREMLPLLIERETSHFVRVVLEFAQKAEQKTGDLVTRALELWGLIEILDHERSWTISEEQDGKFVAKTPDDDGGSTQDLYTLMTWQLSAAAERKANAVSQKLVNELQRCLENGKVTLHFDVYLTILLLLHCLEKTTWTMKVWEMDDFRQRWPLDRPPSAFTTQGQEIAELLKMLLALRKAHPKTFRGHGGLLEVFEPQSQAVADFFGKLSLQYDEVVDRLKGNSFTPRSSSSLEFQFSGIVLLPRQESDAVVEQTAVPAPDAAQRPDQAMSG
;
A
#
# COMPACT_ATOMS: atom_id res chain seq x y z
N MET A 1 2.28 -33.06 8.60
CA MET A 1 1.15 -32.12 8.58
C MET A 1 1.28 -31.30 9.85
N ILE A 2 1.11 -29.99 9.77
CA ILE A 2 1.22 -29.12 10.96
C ILE A 2 -0.03 -29.34 11.81
N ASP A 3 0.16 -29.57 13.11
CA ASP A 3 -0.92 -29.79 14.09
C ASP A 3 -1.55 -28.45 14.49
N GLN A 4 -2.56 -28.02 13.72
CA GLN A 4 -3.24 -26.73 13.90
C GLN A 4 -3.99 -26.61 15.24
N ASP A 5 -4.27 -27.72 15.92
CA ASP A 5 -4.93 -27.72 17.23
C ASP A 5 -3.93 -27.44 18.37
N LYS A 6 -2.62 -27.61 18.12
CA LYS A 6 -1.54 -27.35 19.08
C LYS A 6 -0.74 -26.10 18.77
N GLU A 7 -0.64 -25.71 17.51
CA GLU A 7 0.19 -24.59 17.04
C GLU A 7 -0.67 -23.43 16.53
N ASP A 8 -0.48 -22.24 17.10
CA ASP A 8 -1.03 -20.99 16.54
C ASP A 8 -0.17 -20.56 15.34
N LEU A 9 -0.41 -21.22 14.20
CA LEU A 9 0.35 -20.99 12.98
C LEU A 9 0.30 -19.51 12.50
N PRO A 10 -0.83 -18.78 12.61
CA PRO A 10 -0.85 -17.33 12.40
C PRO A 10 0.12 -16.54 13.30
N ALA A 11 0.25 -16.89 14.59
CA ALA A 11 1.20 -16.23 15.49
C ALA A 11 2.66 -16.60 15.18
N CYS A 12 2.92 -17.86 14.79
CA CYS A 12 4.23 -18.26 14.28
C CYS A 12 4.59 -17.49 13.00
N MET A 13 3.62 -17.29 12.10
CA MET A 13 3.80 -16.53 10.87
C MET A 13 4.16 -15.06 11.14
N GLU A 14 3.52 -14.42 12.14
CA GLU A 14 3.89 -13.08 12.58
C GLU A 14 5.37 -13.00 12.98
N THR A 15 5.82 -13.97 13.79
CA THR A 15 7.21 -14.03 14.26
C THR A 15 8.16 -14.22 13.09
N TYR A 16 7.85 -15.16 12.19
CA TYR A 16 8.63 -15.43 10.99
C TYR A 16 8.76 -14.19 10.09
N VAL A 17 7.64 -13.51 9.78
CA VAL A 17 7.65 -12.30 8.94
C VAL A 17 8.51 -11.22 9.58
N ARG A 18 8.41 -11.01 10.90
CA ARG A 18 9.21 -10.02 11.64
C ARG A 18 10.70 -10.31 11.53
N GLU A 19 11.11 -11.57 11.66
CA GLU A 19 12.52 -11.98 11.54
C GLU A 19 13.04 -11.84 10.11
N MET A 20 12.20 -12.16 9.12
CA MET A 20 12.57 -12.12 7.70
C MET A 20 12.47 -10.72 7.08
N LEU A 21 11.80 -9.77 7.72
CA LEU A 21 11.53 -8.44 7.18
C LEU A 21 12.77 -7.72 6.62
N PRO A 22 13.94 -7.69 7.29
CA PRO A 22 15.13 -7.04 6.73
C PRO A 22 15.59 -7.66 5.41
N LEU A 23 15.53 -8.99 5.30
CA LEU A 23 15.90 -9.71 4.08
C LEU A 23 14.88 -9.49 2.96
N LEU A 24 13.58 -9.41 3.30
CA LEU A 24 12.53 -9.10 2.34
C LEU A 24 12.73 -7.69 1.75
N ILE A 25 13.05 -6.70 2.59
CA ILE A 25 13.30 -5.31 2.17
C ILE A 25 14.55 -5.21 1.28
N GLU A 26 15.62 -5.92 1.62
CA GLU A 26 16.83 -5.95 0.80
C GLU A 26 16.57 -6.52 -0.61
N ARG A 27 15.66 -7.49 -0.71
CA ARG A 27 15.27 -8.15 -1.96
C ARG A 27 14.20 -7.40 -2.76
N GLU A 28 13.64 -6.33 -2.23
CA GLU A 28 12.64 -5.53 -2.96
C GLU A 28 13.27 -4.93 -4.21
N THR A 29 12.64 -5.19 -5.36
CA THR A 29 13.15 -4.81 -6.68
C THR A 29 12.72 -3.40 -7.07
N SER A 30 11.56 -2.95 -6.56
CA SER A 30 11.09 -1.59 -6.75
C SER A 30 11.88 -0.62 -5.90
N HIS A 31 12.53 0.35 -6.55
CA HIS A 31 13.21 1.44 -5.85
C HIS A 31 12.22 2.26 -5.01
N PHE A 32 11.03 2.54 -5.54
CA PHE A 32 9.97 3.28 -4.83
C PHE A 32 9.61 2.59 -3.52
N VAL A 33 9.22 1.32 -3.61
CA VAL A 33 8.75 0.54 -2.45
C VAL A 33 9.87 0.39 -1.43
N ARG A 34 11.10 0.07 -1.87
CA ARG A 34 12.27 -0.02 -0.99
C ARG A 34 12.52 1.26 -0.21
N VAL A 35 12.44 2.42 -0.87
CA VAL A 35 12.59 3.72 -0.17
C VAL A 35 11.46 3.93 0.85
N VAL A 36 10.21 3.60 0.50
CA VAL A 36 9.08 3.68 1.46
C VAL A 36 9.34 2.78 2.68
N LEU A 37 9.79 1.55 2.47
CA LEU A 37 10.09 0.58 3.53
C LEU A 37 11.21 1.06 4.45
N GLU A 38 12.31 1.58 3.90
CA GLU A 38 13.42 2.11 4.69
C GLU A 38 13.02 3.30 5.58
N PHE A 39 12.16 4.19 5.05
CA PHE A 39 11.64 5.31 5.84
C PHE A 39 10.63 4.83 6.88
N ALA A 40 9.79 3.85 6.55
CA ALA A 40 8.86 3.23 7.47
C ALA A 40 9.59 2.53 8.63
N GLN A 41 10.65 1.76 8.38
CA GLN A 41 11.47 1.14 9.44
C GLN A 41 12.08 2.19 10.39
N LYS A 42 12.52 3.34 9.87
CA LYS A 42 13.02 4.44 10.71
C LYS A 42 11.91 5.10 11.53
N ALA A 43 10.69 5.14 11.00
CA ALA A 43 9.52 5.69 11.68
C ALA A 43 8.96 4.72 12.74
N GLU A 44 9.05 3.41 12.49
CA GLU A 44 8.69 2.34 13.43
C GLU A 44 9.37 2.54 14.79
N GLN A 45 10.67 2.84 14.78
CA GLN A 45 11.49 3.12 15.96
C GLN A 45 11.03 4.36 16.77
N LYS A 46 10.13 5.20 16.21
CA LYS A 46 9.70 6.47 16.80
C LYS A 46 8.21 6.50 17.17
N THR A 47 7.32 5.97 16.34
CA THR A 47 5.85 6.10 16.49
C THR A 47 5.10 4.77 16.68
N GLY A 48 5.79 3.64 16.50
CA GLY A 48 5.54 2.39 17.23
C GLY A 48 4.47 1.43 16.70
N ASP A 49 3.19 1.79 16.61
CA ASP A 49 2.15 0.76 16.38
C ASP A 49 1.62 0.73 14.94
N LEU A 50 1.31 1.89 14.37
CA LEU A 50 0.64 1.97 13.07
C LEU A 50 1.56 1.51 11.92
N VAL A 51 2.80 2.02 11.89
CA VAL A 51 3.79 1.67 10.87
C VAL A 51 4.22 0.20 11.00
N THR A 52 4.34 -0.31 12.22
CA THR A 52 4.67 -1.72 12.47
C THR A 52 3.64 -2.65 11.83
N ARG A 53 2.35 -2.34 11.97
CA ARG A 53 1.29 -3.10 11.32
C ARG A 53 1.35 -3.01 9.80
N ALA A 54 1.71 -1.86 9.24
CA ALA A 54 1.88 -1.72 7.80
C ALA A 54 3.08 -2.50 7.26
N LEU A 55 4.21 -2.51 7.99
CA LEU A 55 5.39 -3.32 7.67
C LEU A 55 5.09 -4.83 7.77
N GLU A 56 4.37 -5.24 8.81
CA GLU A 56 3.90 -6.62 8.99
C GLU A 56 2.97 -7.04 7.85
N LEU A 57 1.99 -6.21 7.51
CA LEU A 57 1.09 -6.47 6.39
C LEU A 57 1.85 -6.60 5.07
N TRP A 58 2.78 -5.67 4.80
CA TRP A 58 3.61 -5.73 3.61
C TRP A 58 4.39 -7.04 3.55
N GLY A 59 5.08 -7.43 4.62
CA GLY A 59 5.84 -8.68 4.66
C GLY A 59 4.98 -9.94 4.47
N LEU A 60 3.75 -9.94 5.00
CA LEU A 60 2.79 -11.04 4.80
C LEU A 60 2.34 -11.13 3.33
N ILE A 61 2.00 -10.01 2.70
CA ILE A 61 1.64 -9.98 1.27
C ILE A 61 2.84 -10.37 0.41
N GLU A 62 4.04 -9.97 0.81
CA GLU A 62 5.29 -10.28 0.12
C GLU A 62 5.59 -11.80 0.12
N ILE A 63 5.32 -12.48 1.23
CA ILE A 63 5.47 -13.94 1.34
C ILE A 63 4.38 -14.69 0.57
N LEU A 64 3.20 -14.09 0.44
CA LEU A 64 2.09 -14.63 -0.36
C LEU A 64 2.23 -14.35 -1.87
N ASP A 65 3.23 -13.58 -2.27
CA ASP A 65 3.45 -13.25 -3.67
C ASP A 65 3.75 -14.51 -4.48
N HIS A 66 3.05 -14.69 -5.60
CA HIS A 66 3.10 -15.88 -6.46
C HIS A 66 4.50 -16.19 -7.03
N GLU A 67 5.41 -15.20 -7.10
CA GLU A 67 6.82 -15.41 -7.49
C GLU A 67 7.59 -16.19 -6.42
N ARG A 68 7.01 -16.37 -5.24
CA ARG A 68 7.64 -16.97 -4.07
C ARG A 68 6.88 -18.21 -3.66
N SER A 69 7.50 -19.37 -3.86
CA SER A 69 7.01 -20.64 -3.34
C SER A 69 7.66 -20.97 -2.00
N TRP A 70 6.88 -21.47 -1.06
CA TRP A 70 7.42 -22.12 0.13
C TRP A 70 8.40 -23.21 -0.25
N THR A 71 9.57 -23.21 0.38
CA THR A 71 10.58 -24.27 0.26
C THR A 71 10.76 -24.89 1.64
N ILE A 72 10.57 -26.20 1.75
CA ILE A 72 10.74 -26.94 3.01
C ILE A 72 12.07 -27.67 2.94
N SER A 73 12.95 -27.45 3.93
CA SER A 73 14.20 -28.19 4.09
C SER A 73 14.17 -29.08 5.31
N GLU A 74 14.70 -30.29 5.19
CA GLU A 74 14.91 -31.20 6.31
C GLU A 74 16.39 -31.21 6.71
N GLU A 75 16.66 -31.16 8.00
CA GLU A 75 18.01 -31.35 8.52
C GLU A 75 18.31 -32.85 8.60
N GLN A 76 19.28 -33.31 7.81
CA GLN A 76 19.82 -34.67 7.86
C GLN A 76 21.33 -34.58 8.14
N ASP A 77 21.78 -35.20 9.23
CA ASP A 77 23.20 -35.22 9.65
C ASP A 77 23.87 -33.84 9.67
N GLY A 78 23.17 -32.80 10.15
CA GLY A 78 23.67 -31.43 10.27
C GLY A 78 23.74 -30.65 8.95
N LYS A 79 23.12 -31.18 7.87
CA LYS A 79 22.93 -30.48 6.59
C LYS A 79 21.46 -30.30 6.30
N PHE A 80 21.08 -29.11 5.86
CA PHE A 80 19.74 -28.85 5.34
C PHE A 80 19.64 -29.31 3.89
N VAL A 81 18.79 -30.29 3.64
CA VAL A 81 18.44 -30.76 2.30
C VAL A 81 17.07 -30.22 1.96
N ALA A 82 16.97 -29.42 0.90
CA ALA A 82 15.68 -28.95 0.40
C ALA A 82 14.88 -30.15 -0.12
N LYS A 83 13.66 -30.34 0.38
CA LYS A 83 12.74 -31.32 -0.17
C LYS A 83 12.07 -30.70 -1.39
N THR A 84 12.27 -31.30 -2.55
CA THR A 84 11.48 -30.96 -3.73
C THR A 84 10.27 -31.91 -3.86
N PRO A 85 9.16 -31.47 -4.48
CA PRO A 85 7.98 -32.31 -4.69
C PRO A 85 8.28 -33.63 -5.42
N ASP A 86 9.39 -33.71 -6.17
CA ASP A 86 9.77 -34.83 -7.01
C ASP A 86 10.70 -35.86 -6.34
N ASP A 87 11.20 -35.59 -5.12
CA ASP A 87 12.25 -36.40 -4.47
C ASP A 87 11.76 -37.72 -3.85
N ASP A 88 10.45 -37.85 -3.55
CA ASP A 88 9.88 -39.05 -2.93
C ASP A 88 8.52 -39.34 -3.56
N GLY A 89 8.27 -40.60 -3.96
CA GLY A 89 7.02 -41.04 -4.59
C GLY A 89 5.75 -40.53 -3.89
N GLY A 90 4.66 -40.43 -4.67
CA GLY A 90 3.51 -39.54 -4.47
C GLY A 90 2.92 -39.26 -3.07
N SER A 91 3.14 -40.07 -2.03
CA SER A 91 2.67 -39.75 -0.67
C SER A 91 3.41 -38.59 0.00
N THR A 92 4.70 -38.38 -0.30
CA THR A 92 5.48 -37.27 0.28
C THR A 92 5.15 -35.94 -0.41
N GLN A 93 4.83 -36.00 -1.71
CA GLN A 93 4.37 -34.87 -2.51
C GLN A 93 3.05 -34.28 -2.00
N ASP A 94 2.09 -35.13 -1.64
CA ASP A 94 0.81 -34.70 -1.05
C ASP A 94 1.01 -34.01 0.29
N LEU A 95 1.93 -34.52 1.12
CA LEU A 95 2.25 -33.94 2.42
C LEU A 95 2.94 -32.57 2.28
N TYR A 96 3.89 -32.44 1.36
CA TYR A 96 4.55 -31.17 1.04
C TYR A 96 3.53 -30.12 0.62
N THR A 97 2.68 -30.48 -0.35
CA THR A 97 1.61 -29.61 -0.87
C THR A 97 0.68 -29.16 0.26
N LEU A 98 0.24 -30.10 1.11
CA LEU A 98 -0.59 -29.78 2.26
C LEU A 98 0.07 -28.79 3.22
N MET A 99 1.36 -28.97 3.53
CA MET A 99 2.08 -28.04 4.42
C MET A 99 2.20 -26.64 3.81
N THR A 100 2.51 -26.52 2.52
CA THR A 100 2.58 -25.21 1.85
C THR A 100 1.22 -24.49 1.82
N TRP A 101 0.11 -25.24 1.67
CA TRP A 101 -1.23 -24.68 1.80
C TRP A 101 -1.55 -24.23 3.22
N GLN A 102 -1.17 -25.00 4.25
CA GLN A 102 -1.36 -24.60 5.65
C GLN A 102 -0.61 -23.31 5.98
N LEU A 103 0.64 -23.17 5.51
CA LEU A 103 1.45 -21.95 5.68
C LEU A 103 0.84 -20.75 4.96
N SER A 104 0.44 -20.92 3.70
CA SER A 104 -0.19 -19.86 2.92
C SER A 104 -1.51 -19.41 3.56
N ALA A 105 -2.36 -20.36 3.99
CA ALA A 105 -3.60 -20.06 4.69
C ALA A 105 -3.38 -19.33 6.03
N ALA A 106 -2.31 -19.67 6.77
CA ALA A 106 -1.96 -18.96 8.00
C ALA A 106 -1.51 -17.53 7.72
N ALA A 107 -0.69 -17.31 6.68
CA ALA A 107 -0.29 -15.98 6.24
C ALA A 107 -1.49 -15.14 5.77
N GLU A 108 -2.41 -15.71 5.00
CA GLU A 108 -3.65 -15.04 4.57
C GLU A 108 -4.53 -14.64 5.75
N ARG A 109 -4.77 -15.55 6.70
CA ARG A 109 -5.55 -15.27 7.92
C ARG A 109 -4.92 -14.14 8.72
N LYS A 110 -3.60 -14.18 8.87
CA LYS A 110 -2.85 -13.13 9.58
C LYS A 110 -2.91 -11.80 8.85
N ALA A 111 -2.71 -11.79 7.53
CA ALA A 111 -2.78 -10.60 6.69
C ALA A 111 -4.16 -9.94 6.78
N ASN A 112 -5.24 -10.72 6.73
CA ASN A 112 -6.60 -10.22 6.92
C ASN A 112 -6.82 -9.61 8.32
N ALA A 113 -6.32 -10.25 9.38
CA ALA A 113 -6.44 -9.71 10.73
C ALA A 113 -5.66 -8.40 10.91
N VAL A 114 -4.46 -8.30 10.32
CA VAL A 114 -3.61 -7.10 10.37
C VAL A 114 -4.23 -5.98 9.53
N SER A 115 -4.70 -6.28 8.31
CA SER A 115 -5.29 -5.28 7.41
C SER A 115 -6.55 -4.64 8.00
N GLN A 116 -7.42 -5.42 8.63
CA GLN A 116 -8.61 -4.90 9.32
C GLN A 116 -8.23 -3.95 10.46
N LYS A 117 -7.26 -4.34 11.30
CA LYS A 117 -6.76 -3.49 12.39
C LYS A 117 -6.13 -2.20 11.85
N LEU A 118 -5.33 -2.31 10.79
CA LEU A 118 -4.64 -1.19 10.16
C LEU A 118 -5.62 -0.17 9.57
N VAL A 119 -6.63 -0.64 8.82
CA VAL A 119 -7.66 0.21 8.22
C VAL A 119 -8.49 0.89 9.31
N ASN A 120 -8.89 0.16 10.35
CA ASN A 120 -9.66 0.73 11.46
C ASN A 120 -8.88 1.83 12.21
N GLU A 121 -7.59 1.60 12.47
CA GLU A 121 -6.77 2.62 13.15
C GLU A 121 -6.47 3.81 12.23
N LEU A 122 -6.20 3.59 10.94
CA LEU A 122 -6.08 4.67 9.96
C LEU A 122 -7.35 5.52 9.90
N GLN A 123 -8.52 4.88 9.81
CA GLN A 123 -9.81 5.57 9.82
C GLN A 123 -9.95 6.42 11.09
N ARG A 124 -9.69 5.82 12.26
CA ARG A 124 -9.77 6.52 13.55
C ARG A 124 -8.83 7.71 13.62
N CYS A 125 -7.57 7.58 13.18
CA CYS A 125 -6.59 8.66 13.19
C CYS A 125 -6.98 9.79 12.23
N LEU A 126 -7.47 9.44 11.03
CA LEU A 126 -7.82 10.39 9.98
C LEU A 126 -9.13 11.14 10.28
N GLU A 127 -10.11 10.49 10.89
CA GLU A 127 -11.39 11.11 11.28
C GLU A 127 -11.30 11.90 12.60
N ASN A 128 -10.43 11.47 13.52
CA ASN A 128 -10.30 12.14 14.81
C ASN A 128 -9.55 13.46 14.67
N GLY A 129 -10.32 14.55 14.64
CA GLY A 129 -9.87 15.94 14.60
C GLY A 129 -8.70 16.29 15.52
N LYS A 130 -8.60 15.61 16.67
CA LYS A 130 -7.66 15.90 17.77
C LYS A 130 -6.31 15.20 17.64
N VAL A 131 -6.20 14.15 16.82
CA VAL A 131 -4.94 13.38 16.67
C VAL A 131 -4.02 14.09 15.70
N THR A 132 -2.85 14.55 16.15
CA THR A 132 -1.83 15.09 15.25
C THR A 132 -1.35 14.00 14.31
N LEU A 133 -1.46 14.24 13.00
CA LEU A 133 -0.93 13.33 12.00
C LEU A 133 0.54 13.63 11.76
N HIS A 134 1.36 12.60 11.85
CA HIS A 134 2.78 12.67 11.53
C HIS A 134 3.05 12.01 10.18
N PHE A 135 4.27 12.16 9.68
CA PHE A 135 4.68 11.66 8.36
C PHE A 135 4.59 10.13 8.24
N ASP A 136 4.66 9.44 9.35
CA ASP A 136 4.50 7.98 9.45
C ASP A 136 3.11 7.50 9.01
N VAL A 137 2.05 8.28 9.23
CA VAL A 137 0.70 8.00 8.71
C VAL A 137 0.70 8.01 7.18
N TYR A 138 1.43 8.93 6.57
CA TYR A 138 1.58 8.99 5.12
C TYR A 138 2.33 7.77 4.58
N LEU A 139 3.43 7.36 5.21
CA LEU A 139 4.18 6.14 4.86
C LEU A 139 3.30 4.88 5.01
N THR A 140 2.51 4.82 6.09
CA THR A 140 1.56 3.73 6.35
C THR A 140 0.55 3.61 5.21
N ILE A 141 -0.01 4.74 4.74
CA ILE A 141 -0.95 4.77 3.62
C ILE A 141 -0.27 4.30 2.33
N LEU A 142 0.96 4.72 2.04
CA LEU A 142 1.68 4.26 0.85
C LEU A 142 1.92 2.74 0.89
N LEU A 143 2.32 2.18 2.03
CA LEU A 143 2.49 0.73 2.19
C LEU A 143 1.18 -0.03 2.05
N LEU A 144 0.09 0.47 2.65
CA LEU A 144 -1.24 -0.12 2.50
C LEU A 144 -1.66 -0.14 1.03
N LEU A 145 -1.54 0.98 0.32
CA LEU A 145 -1.91 1.08 -1.08
C LEU A 145 -1.06 0.17 -1.97
N HIS A 146 0.23 0.03 -1.67
CA HIS A 146 1.08 -0.94 -2.36
C HIS A 146 0.63 -2.40 -2.11
N CYS A 147 0.21 -2.75 -0.88
CA CYS A 147 -0.39 -4.05 -0.60
C CYS A 147 -1.69 -4.27 -1.39
N LEU A 148 -2.51 -3.22 -1.58
CA LEU A 148 -3.70 -3.27 -2.43
C LEU A 148 -3.34 -3.45 -3.91
N GLU A 149 -2.28 -2.80 -4.40
CA GLU A 149 -1.77 -2.97 -5.77
C GLU A 149 -1.33 -4.43 -6.00
N LYS A 150 -0.55 -5.01 -5.08
CA LYS A 150 -0.10 -6.42 -5.17
C LYS A 150 -1.26 -7.41 -5.07
N THR A 151 -2.18 -7.24 -4.13
CA THR A 151 -3.35 -8.13 -4.02
C THR A 151 -4.29 -8.01 -5.23
N THR A 152 -4.45 -6.81 -5.79
CA THR A 152 -5.17 -6.59 -7.06
C THR A 152 -4.48 -7.30 -8.22
N TRP A 153 -3.15 -7.22 -8.27
CA TRP A 153 -2.35 -7.92 -9.26
C TRP A 153 -2.58 -9.45 -9.17
N THR A 154 -2.56 -10.01 -7.95
CA THR A 154 -2.81 -11.45 -7.74
C THR A 154 -4.20 -11.85 -8.24
N MET A 155 -5.22 -11.04 -7.96
CA MET A 155 -6.58 -11.30 -8.46
C MET A 155 -6.64 -11.24 -9.99
N LYS A 156 -5.93 -10.30 -10.64
CA LYS A 156 -5.86 -10.26 -12.11
C LYS A 156 -5.15 -11.48 -12.71
N VAL A 157 -4.16 -12.07 -12.04
CA VAL A 157 -3.58 -13.34 -12.51
C VAL A 157 -4.59 -14.47 -12.49
N TRP A 158 -5.44 -14.55 -11.47
CA TRP A 158 -6.52 -15.53 -11.42
C TRP A 158 -7.57 -15.37 -12.53
N GLU A 159 -7.64 -14.20 -13.20
CA GLU A 159 -8.52 -13.98 -14.35
C GLU A 159 -7.97 -14.56 -15.65
N MET A 160 -6.66 -14.85 -15.72
CA MET A 160 -6.05 -15.46 -16.89
C MET A 160 -6.56 -16.89 -17.08
N ASP A 161 -6.72 -17.30 -18.35
CA ASP A 161 -7.35 -18.59 -18.70
C ASP A 161 -6.68 -19.81 -18.04
N ASP A 162 -5.36 -19.78 -17.87
CA ASP A 162 -4.56 -20.85 -17.25
C ASP A 162 -4.86 -21.05 -15.74
N PHE A 163 -5.38 -20.02 -15.08
CA PHE A 163 -5.65 -20.02 -13.64
C PHE A 163 -7.15 -19.97 -13.33
N ARG A 164 -7.95 -19.38 -14.22
CA ARG A 164 -9.39 -19.17 -14.02
C ARG A 164 -10.16 -20.46 -13.75
N GLN A 165 -9.75 -21.58 -14.36
CA GLN A 165 -10.39 -22.88 -14.14
C GLN A 165 -10.13 -23.47 -12.75
N ARG A 166 -9.07 -23.01 -12.07
CA ARG A 166 -8.66 -23.43 -10.72
C ARG A 166 -9.11 -22.45 -9.63
N TRP A 167 -9.88 -21.43 -10.00
CA TRP A 167 -10.37 -20.44 -9.06
C TRP A 167 -11.29 -21.08 -8.01
N PRO A 168 -10.98 -20.96 -6.70
CA PRO A 168 -11.64 -21.75 -5.66
C PRO A 168 -12.91 -21.10 -5.09
N LEU A 169 -13.23 -19.85 -5.43
CA LEU A 169 -14.33 -19.09 -4.83
C LEU A 169 -15.52 -18.94 -5.78
N ASP A 170 -16.72 -18.75 -5.21
CA ASP A 170 -17.95 -18.58 -5.98
C ASP A 170 -17.97 -17.28 -6.78
N ARG A 171 -17.43 -16.20 -6.21
CA ARG A 171 -17.37 -14.88 -6.87
C ARG A 171 -16.12 -14.80 -7.74
N PRO A 172 -16.19 -14.20 -8.95
CA PRO A 172 -15.02 -14.06 -9.82
C PRO A 172 -13.95 -13.15 -9.18
N PRO A 173 -12.66 -13.30 -9.54
CA PRO A 173 -11.58 -12.47 -8.98
C PRO A 173 -11.82 -10.96 -9.10
N SER A 174 -12.40 -10.51 -10.22
CA SER A 174 -12.74 -9.10 -10.46
C SER A 174 -13.62 -8.48 -9.36
N ALA A 175 -14.47 -9.27 -8.71
CA ALA A 175 -15.34 -8.79 -7.63
C ALA A 175 -14.59 -8.34 -6.37
N PHE A 176 -13.30 -8.68 -6.24
CA PHE A 176 -12.46 -8.36 -5.08
C PHE A 176 -11.54 -7.16 -5.32
N THR A 177 -11.49 -6.60 -6.53
CA THR A 177 -10.55 -5.53 -6.91
C THR A 177 -11.20 -4.16 -7.14
N THR A 178 -12.52 -4.06 -6.93
CA THR A 178 -13.31 -2.89 -7.32
C THR A 178 -13.12 -1.67 -6.41
N GLN A 179 -12.73 -1.89 -5.14
CA GLN A 179 -12.73 -0.83 -4.12
C GLN A 179 -11.40 -0.07 -4.00
N GLY A 180 -10.31 -0.54 -4.62
CA GLY A 180 -8.98 0.03 -4.39
C GLY A 180 -8.87 1.50 -4.76
N GLN A 181 -9.53 1.92 -5.85
CA GLN A 181 -9.56 3.31 -6.29
C GLN A 181 -10.26 4.21 -5.25
N GLU A 182 -11.45 3.81 -4.80
CA GLU A 182 -12.26 4.56 -3.84
C GLU A 182 -11.52 4.72 -2.50
N ILE A 183 -10.84 3.65 -2.06
CA ILE A 183 -10.01 3.67 -0.84
C ILE A 183 -8.87 4.68 -0.99
N ALA A 184 -8.15 4.68 -2.11
CA ALA A 184 -7.03 5.58 -2.33
C ALA A 184 -7.48 7.06 -2.40
N GLU A 185 -8.60 7.34 -3.07
CA GLU A 185 -9.19 8.68 -3.16
C GLU A 185 -9.66 9.17 -1.79
N LEU A 186 -10.32 8.32 -1.01
CA LEU A 186 -10.74 8.64 0.36
C LEU A 186 -9.55 8.95 1.26
N LEU A 187 -8.50 8.12 1.23
CA LEU A 187 -7.28 8.35 2.02
C LEU A 187 -6.59 9.66 1.62
N LYS A 188 -6.49 9.96 0.31
CA LYS A 188 -5.96 11.25 -0.17
C LYS A 188 -6.80 12.42 0.34
N MET A 189 -8.13 12.31 0.24
CA MET A 189 -9.06 13.35 0.68
C MET A 189 -8.92 13.61 2.18
N LEU A 190 -8.90 12.56 2.99
CA LEU A 190 -8.73 12.66 4.44
C LEU A 190 -7.39 13.28 4.82
N LEU A 191 -6.28 12.86 4.18
CA LEU A 191 -4.96 13.47 4.39
C LEU A 191 -4.98 14.98 4.05
N ALA A 192 -5.64 15.37 2.96
CA ALA A 192 -5.74 16.76 2.54
C ALA A 192 -6.57 17.60 3.53
N LEU A 193 -7.74 17.10 3.97
CA LEU A 193 -8.57 17.74 4.99
C LEU A 193 -7.81 17.96 6.30
N ARG A 194 -6.95 17.00 6.65
CA ARG A 194 -6.11 17.05 7.85
C ARG A 194 -4.81 17.84 7.66
N LYS A 195 -4.57 18.41 6.47
CA LYS A 195 -3.33 19.12 6.10
C LYS A 195 -2.05 18.29 6.30
N ALA A 196 -2.17 16.97 6.24
CA ALA A 196 -1.08 16.01 6.39
C ALA A 196 -0.60 15.44 5.05
N HIS A 197 -1.30 15.78 3.95
CA HIS A 197 -0.87 15.43 2.59
C HIS A 197 0.36 16.28 2.19
N PRO A 198 1.49 15.67 1.78
CA PRO A 198 2.61 16.41 1.23
C PRO A 198 2.20 17.13 -0.06
N LYS A 199 2.39 18.44 -0.09
CA LYS A 199 2.07 19.24 -1.27
C LYS A 199 3.13 18.99 -2.34
N THR A 200 2.81 18.15 -3.31
CA THR A 200 3.73 17.79 -4.40
C THR A 200 3.51 18.62 -5.66
N PHE A 201 4.54 18.75 -6.49
CA PHE A 201 4.46 19.39 -7.81
C PHE A 201 5.49 18.79 -8.78
N ARG A 202 5.35 19.14 -10.06
CA ARG A 202 6.33 18.80 -11.09
C ARG A 202 7.46 19.83 -11.06
N GLY A 203 8.63 19.40 -10.60
CA GLY A 203 9.85 20.22 -10.57
C GLY A 203 10.37 20.54 -11.97
N HIS A 204 11.31 21.48 -12.05
CA HIS A 204 11.89 21.93 -13.33
C HIS A 204 12.62 20.80 -14.09
N GLY A 205 13.13 19.79 -13.37
CA GLY A 205 13.77 18.61 -13.94
C GLY A 205 12.81 17.47 -14.29
N GLY A 206 11.49 17.68 -14.20
CA GLY A 206 10.49 16.62 -14.39
C GLY A 206 10.27 15.72 -13.17
N LEU A 207 11.05 15.91 -12.10
CA LEU A 207 10.92 15.14 -10.86
C LEU A 207 9.67 15.54 -10.06
N LEU A 208 9.15 14.59 -9.29
CA LEU A 208 8.11 14.83 -8.30
C LEU A 208 8.72 15.43 -7.03
N GLU A 209 8.52 16.73 -6.83
CA GLU A 209 9.07 17.51 -5.71
C GLU A 209 7.98 17.93 -4.73
N VAL A 210 8.35 18.41 -3.54
CA VAL A 210 7.44 18.91 -2.51
C VAL A 210 7.63 20.40 -2.27
N PHE A 211 6.54 21.15 -2.12
CA PHE A 211 6.58 22.58 -1.79
C PHE A 211 7.09 22.81 -0.37
N GLU A 212 7.90 23.85 -0.18
CA GLU A 212 8.25 24.35 1.15
C GLU A 212 7.15 25.27 1.73
N PRO A 213 7.00 25.36 3.07
CA PRO A 213 7.75 24.64 4.10
C PRO A 213 7.20 23.23 4.35
N GLN A 214 8.09 22.23 4.43
CA GLN A 214 7.80 20.85 4.85
C GLN A 214 8.84 20.40 5.86
N SER A 215 8.53 19.33 6.61
CA SER A 215 9.53 18.74 7.51
C SER A 215 10.72 18.16 6.72
N GLN A 216 11.92 18.20 7.30
CA GLN A 216 13.12 17.63 6.68
C GLN A 216 12.93 16.16 6.28
N ALA A 217 12.19 15.38 7.08
CA ALA A 217 11.90 13.99 6.78
C ALA A 217 11.11 13.81 5.47
N VAL A 218 10.17 14.72 5.17
CA VAL A 218 9.40 14.70 3.92
C VAL A 218 10.30 15.08 2.75
N ALA A 219 11.12 16.13 2.90
CA ALA A 219 12.06 16.56 1.85
C ALA A 219 13.09 15.46 1.52
N ASP A 220 13.67 14.82 2.54
CA ASP A 220 14.61 13.70 2.38
C ASP A 220 13.96 12.50 1.69
N PHE A 221 12.70 12.21 2.04
CA PHE A 221 11.94 11.12 1.42
C PHE A 221 11.72 11.35 -0.07
N PHE A 222 11.18 12.50 -0.47
CA PHE A 222 10.97 12.81 -1.89
C PHE A 222 12.28 12.96 -2.67
N GLY A 223 13.33 13.49 -2.04
CA GLY A 223 14.67 13.49 -2.61
C GLY A 223 15.19 12.07 -2.89
N LYS A 224 15.02 11.14 -1.95
CA LYS A 224 15.47 9.75 -2.11
C LYS A 224 14.58 8.95 -3.08
N LEU A 225 13.29 9.27 -3.15
CA LEU A 225 12.36 8.70 -4.11
C LEU A 225 12.84 8.94 -5.55
N SER A 226 13.27 10.18 -5.86
CA SER A 226 13.77 10.56 -7.19
C SER A 226 12.84 10.15 -8.34
N LEU A 227 11.52 10.20 -8.11
CA LEU A 227 10.51 9.79 -9.08
C LEU A 227 10.32 10.84 -10.18
N GLN A 228 10.13 10.38 -11.41
CA GLN A 228 9.68 11.23 -12.51
C GLN A 228 8.17 11.46 -12.42
N TYR A 229 7.75 12.72 -12.41
CA TYR A 229 6.35 13.10 -12.29
C TYR A 229 5.50 12.48 -13.41
N ASP A 230 5.98 12.56 -14.65
CA ASP A 230 5.24 12.09 -15.82
C ASP A 230 5.10 10.57 -15.83
N GLU A 231 6.09 9.84 -15.32
CA GLU A 231 6.01 8.37 -15.21
C GLU A 231 4.89 7.96 -14.26
N VAL A 232 4.75 8.62 -13.11
CA VAL A 232 3.66 8.35 -12.15
C VAL A 232 2.31 8.69 -12.77
N VAL A 233 2.21 9.79 -13.52
CA VAL A 233 0.97 10.17 -14.24
C VAL A 233 0.60 9.16 -15.32
N ASP A 234 1.58 8.71 -16.10
CA ASP A 234 1.36 7.76 -17.19
C ASP A 234 0.94 6.39 -16.65
N ARG A 235 1.56 5.93 -15.56
CA ARG A 235 1.16 4.71 -14.84
C ARG A 235 -0.23 4.81 -14.22
N LEU A 236 -0.62 5.98 -13.72
CA LEU A 236 -1.97 6.16 -13.18
C LEU A 236 -3.04 6.11 -14.29
N LYS A 237 -2.73 6.65 -15.47
CA LYS A 237 -3.64 6.62 -16.63
C LYS A 237 -3.66 5.28 -17.35
N GLY A 238 -2.55 4.55 -17.34
CA GLY A 238 -2.35 3.29 -18.06
C GLY A 238 -2.28 2.09 -17.14
N ASN A 239 -3.20 1.13 -17.29
CA ASN A 239 -3.11 -0.16 -16.61
C ASN A 239 -2.08 -1.06 -17.33
N SER A 240 -0.82 -1.03 -16.89
CA SER A 240 0.28 -1.83 -17.45
C SER A 240 0.38 -3.25 -16.88
N PHE A 241 -0.77 -3.88 -16.59
CA PHE A 241 -0.78 -5.23 -16.01
C PHE A 241 0.06 -6.20 -16.84
N THR A 242 0.98 -6.90 -16.18
CA THR A 242 1.65 -8.07 -16.72
C THR A 242 1.76 -9.16 -15.67
N PRO A 243 1.48 -10.43 -16.01
CA PRO A 243 1.58 -11.54 -15.06
C PRO A 243 3.02 -11.94 -14.74
N ARG A 244 4.03 -11.25 -15.31
CA ARG A 244 5.45 -11.55 -15.09
C ARG A 244 6.07 -10.79 -13.92
N SER A 245 5.36 -9.80 -13.38
CA SER A 245 5.88 -8.96 -12.30
C SER A 245 4.74 -8.42 -11.46
N SER A 246 4.76 -8.74 -10.17
CA SER A 246 3.79 -8.24 -9.19
C SER A 246 3.80 -6.71 -9.03
N SER A 247 4.91 -6.06 -9.42
CA SER A 247 5.07 -4.59 -9.45
C SER A 247 4.49 -3.93 -10.70
N SER A 248 3.86 -4.67 -11.63
CA SER A 248 3.34 -4.09 -12.88
C SER A 248 2.15 -3.13 -12.69
N LEU A 249 1.50 -3.19 -11.53
CA LEU A 249 0.45 -2.27 -11.10
C LEU A 249 0.95 -1.20 -10.12
N GLU A 250 2.27 -1.07 -9.95
CA GLU A 250 2.84 0.00 -9.13
C GLU A 250 2.31 1.37 -9.60
N PHE A 251 1.95 2.21 -8.62
CA PHE A 251 1.30 3.50 -8.78
C PHE A 251 -0.17 3.50 -9.20
N GLN A 252 -0.80 2.33 -9.43
CA GLN A 252 -2.24 2.28 -9.71
C GLN A 252 -3.06 2.96 -8.61
N PHE A 253 -2.67 2.81 -7.34
CA PHE A 253 -3.35 3.44 -6.20
C PHE A 253 -2.46 4.44 -5.47
N SER A 254 -1.21 4.09 -5.22
CA SER A 254 -0.24 4.95 -4.55
C SER A 254 0.03 6.24 -5.35
N GLY A 255 -0.05 6.19 -6.69
CA GLY A 255 0.07 7.35 -7.58
C GLY A 255 -0.99 8.42 -7.30
N ILE A 256 -2.21 8.02 -6.91
CA ILE A 256 -3.29 8.94 -6.51
C ILE A 256 -2.84 9.78 -5.33
N VAL A 257 -2.25 9.15 -4.31
CA VAL A 257 -1.78 9.82 -3.09
C VAL A 257 -0.47 10.59 -3.30
N LEU A 258 0.38 10.18 -4.24
CA LEU A 258 1.65 10.86 -4.54
C LEU A 258 1.46 12.16 -5.33
N LEU A 259 0.55 12.15 -6.30
CA LEU A 259 0.35 13.28 -7.20
C LEU A 259 -0.45 14.41 -6.54
N PRO A 260 -0.26 15.67 -6.97
CA PRO A 260 -1.05 16.79 -6.48
C PRO A 260 -2.55 16.56 -6.66
N ARG A 261 -3.37 17.26 -5.89
CA ARG A 261 -4.81 17.29 -6.13
C ARG A 261 -5.03 18.06 -7.44
N GLN A 262 -5.78 17.49 -8.38
CA GLN A 262 -6.14 18.22 -9.59
C GLN A 262 -7.01 19.43 -9.20
N GLU A 263 -6.63 20.62 -9.67
CA GLU A 263 -7.25 21.90 -9.30
C GLU A 263 -8.70 22.07 -9.80
N SER A 264 -9.29 21.07 -10.47
CA SER A 264 -10.70 21.12 -10.88
C SER A 264 -11.69 21.25 -9.71
N ASP A 265 -11.27 20.89 -8.49
CA ASP A 265 -12.03 21.12 -7.25
C ASP A 265 -11.74 22.49 -6.61
N ALA A 266 -10.62 23.13 -6.93
CA ALA A 266 -10.18 24.39 -6.30
C ALA A 266 -10.95 25.62 -6.84
N VAL A 267 -11.59 25.49 -8.01
CA VAL A 267 -12.41 26.57 -8.60
C VAL A 267 -13.70 26.79 -7.81
N VAL A 268 -14.17 25.82 -7.02
CA VAL A 268 -15.41 25.95 -6.23
C VAL A 268 -15.19 26.76 -4.94
N GLU A 269 -13.95 26.89 -4.45
CA GLU A 269 -13.65 27.57 -3.18
C GLU A 269 -13.12 29.02 -3.34
N GLN A 270 -12.95 29.51 -4.58
CA GLN A 270 -12.47 30.87 -4.86
C GLN A 270 -13.46 31.77 -5.60
N THR A 271 -14.64 31.28 -5.99
CA THR A 271 -15.74 32.11 -6.51
C THR A 271 -16.73 32.52 -5.43
N ALA A 272 -16.24 33.07 -4.32
CA ALA A 272 -17.04 33.93 -3.45
C ALA A 272 -16.57 35.37 -3.69
N VAL A 273 -17.02 35.95 -4.81
CA VAL A 273 -16.80 37.35 -5.17
C VAL A 273 -17.47 38.24 -4.11
N PRO A 274 -16.79 39.22 -3.49
CA PRO A 274 -17.46 40.19 -2.65
C PRO A 274 -18.31 41.11 -3.55
N ALA A 275 -19.57 41.29 -3.18
CA ALA A 275 -20.51 42.15 -3.90
C ALA A 275 -19.95 43.58 -4.06
N PRO A 276 -20.13 44.22 -5.24
CA PRO A 276 -19.78 45.62 -5.39
C PRO A 276 -20.79 46.49 -4.63
N ASP A 277 -20.24 47.28 -3.73
CA ASP A 277 -20.92 48.34 -2.98
C ASP A 277 -21.54 49.34 -3.95
N ALA A 278 -22.87 49.43 -3.95
CA ALA A 278 -23.63 50.34 -4.79
C ALA A 278 -24.52 51.25 -3.93
N ALA A 279 -24.22 52.54 -4.07
CA ALA A 279 -25.10 53.69 -3.87
C ALA A 279 -25.17 54.33 -2.46
N GLN A 280 -24.15 55.12 -2.14
CA GLN A 280 -24.37 56.42 -1.50
C GLN A 280 -24.92 57.40 -2.56
N ARG A 281 -26.18 57.80 -2.42
CA ARG A 281 -26.76 58.98 -3.10
C ARG A 281 -26.40 60.23 -2.31
N PRO A 282 -25.98 61.33 -2.95
CA PRO A 282 -25.91 62.63 -2.29
C PRO A 282 -27.28 63.33 -2.35
N ASP A 283 -27.62 63.97 -1.25
CA ASP A 283 -28.75 64.87 -1.06
C ASP A 283 -28.78 65.97 -2.13
N GLN A 284 -29.92 66.11 -2.83
CA GLN A 284 -30.29 67.36 -3.48
C GLN A 284 -31.31 68.09 -2.60
N ALA A 285 -30.85 69.18 -1.98
CA ALA A 285 -31.69 70.19 -1.37
C ALA A 285 -31.84 71.40 -2.30
N MET A 286 -33.10 71.82 -2.46
CA MET A 286 -33.61 73.17 -2.77
C MET A 286 -33.40 73.80 -4.16
N SER A 287 -34.51 73.98 -4.89
CA SER A 287 -35.15 75.30 -5.11
C SER A 287 -36.41 75.17 -5.99
N GLY A 288 -37.54 75.71 -5.54
CA GLY A 288 -38.79 75.85 -6.32
C GLY A 288 -40.03 75.48 -5.53
#